data_AF-A0A3D5ISI3-F1
#
_entry.id   AF-A0A3D5ISI3-F1
#
_cell.length_a   1.000
_cell.length_b   1.000
_cell.length_c   1.000
_cell.angle_alpha   90.00
_cell.angle_beta   90.00
_cell.angle_gamma   90.00
#
_symmetry.space_group_name_H-M   'P 1'
#
loop_
_entity.id
_entity.type
_entity.pdbx_description
1 polymer ?
#
loop_
_entity_poly.entity_id
_entity_poly.type
_entity_poly.pdbx_seq_one_letter_code
_entity_poly.pdbx_strand_id
1 'polypeptide(L)' 'KDTRTMMKTIKSGLPIWYAPDQDLGEKNSVFAPFFDIQTATIAATARLAKIPNTVVIPYFFIRTDKGYT' A
#
# COMPACT_ATOMS: atom_id res chain seq x y z
N LYS A 1 7.60 8.39 -9.65
CA LYS A 1 7.33 9.54 -10.55
C LYS A 1 5.83 9.74 -10.83
N ASP A 2 4.90 9.02 -10.15
CA ASP A 2 3.46 9.07 -10.48
C ASP A 2 2.49 9.19 -9.28
N THR A 3 2.99 9.59 -8.11
CA THR A 3 2.17 9.76 -6.89
C THR A 3 1.07 10.81 -7.03
N ARG A 4 1.27 11.83 -7.88
CA ARG A 4 0.26 12.86 -8.15
C ARG A 4 -0.94 12.28 -8.90
N THR A 5 -0.71 11.37 -9.84
CA THR A 5 -1.78 10.71 -10.60
C THR A 5 -2.53 9.72 -9.72
N MET A 6 -1.84 8.97 -8.85
CA MET A 6 -2.50 8.12 -7.85
C MET A 6 -3.45 8.95 -6.96
N MET A 7 -2.97 10.09 -6.44
CA MET A 7 -3.82 10.99 -5.64
C MET A 7 -5.01 11.52 -6.43
N LYS A 8 -4.82 11.88 -7.71
CA LYS A 8 -5.91 12.34 -8.58
C LYS A 8 -6.95 11.23 -8.81
N THR A 9 -6.50 10.00 -8.99
CA THR A 9 -7.34 8.80 -9.23
C THR A 9 -8.21 8.48 -8.01
N ILE A 10 -7.63 8.48 -6.81
CA ILE A 10 -8.39 8.32 -5.57
C ILE A 10 -9.42 9.44 -5.42
N LYS A 11 -9.02 10.70 -5.64
CA LYS A 11 -9.93 11.86 -5.57
C LYS A 11 -11.07 11.83 -6.59
N SER A 12 -10.90 11.13 -7.72
CA SER A 12 -11.96 10.89 -8.69
C SER A 12 -12.85 9.68 -8.35
N GLY A 13 -12.67 9.05 -7.19
CA GLY A 13 -13.46 7.89 -6.76
C GLY A 13 -13.07 6.59 -7.49
N LEU A 14 -11.90 6.55 -8.13
CA LEU A 14 -11.42 5.37 -8.84
C LEU A 14 -10.46 4.56 -7.96
N PRO A 15 -10.53 3.22 -8.01
CA PRO A 15 -9.65 2.37 -7.24
C PRO A 15 -8.21 2.44 -7.77
N ILE A 16 -7.24 2.29 -6.86
CA ILE A 16 -5.85 2.02 -7.20
C ILE A 16 -5.42 0.71 -6.53
N TRP A 17 -4.46 0.02 -7.14
CA TRP A 17 -3.73 -1.06 -6.49
C TRP A 17 -2.37 -0.55 -6.04
N TYR A 18 -2.00 -0.81 -4.79
CA TYR A 18 -0.72 -0.38 -4.23
C TYR A 18 -0.10 -1.51 -3.40
N ALA A 19 1.11 -1.92 -3.77
CA ALA A 19 1.89 -2.93 -3.07
C ALA A 19 2.70 -2.25 -1.93
N PRO A 20 2.35 -2.49 -0.64
CA PRO A 20 3.00 -1.82 0.49
C PRO A 20 4.36 -2.42 0.87
N ASP A 21 4.67 -3.60 0.33
CA ASP A 21 5.78 -4.49 0.66
C ASP A 21 7.03 -4.27 -0.21
N GLN A 22 7.05 -3.22 -1.03
CA GLN A 22 8.25 -2.84 -1.76
C GLN A 22 9.31 -2.26 -0.81
N ASP A 23 10.59 -2.43 -1.15
CA ASP A 23 11.70 -1.72 -0.50
C ASP A 23 12.06 -0.47 -1.33
N LEU A 24 11.88 0.72 -0.75
CA LEU A 24 12.24 2.01 -1.37
C LEU A 24 13.48 2.65 -0.72
N GLY A 25 14.23 1.86 0.05
CA GLY A 25 15.39 2.29 0.82
C GLY A 25 15.03 2.96 2.14
N GLU A 26 16.05 3.11 2.99
CA GLU A 26 15.94 3.64 4.35
C GLU A 26 15.24 5.01 4.42
N LYS A 27 15.60 5.93 3.51
CA LYS A 27 15.04 7.30 3.47
C LYS A 27 13.54 7.36 3.21
N ASN A 28 12.98 6.32 2.61
CA ASN A 28 11.56 6.25 2.24
C ASN A 28 10.76 5.27 3.12
N SER A 29 11.39 4.75 4.16
CA SER A 29 10.81 3.77 5.06
C SER A 29 10.51 4.38 6.42
N VAL A 30 9.52 3.83 7.10
CA VAL A 30 9.27 4.03 8.53
C VAL A 30 9.49 2.70 9.22
N PHE A 31 9.97 2.72 10.46
CA PHE A 31 10.10 1.51 11.27
C PHE A 31 8.81 1.29 12.06
N ALA A 32 8.03 0.30 11.64
CA ALA A 32 6.80 -0.11 12.30
C ALA A 32 6.96 -1.51 12.91
N PRO A 33 6.26 -1.82 14.01
CA PRO A 33 6.34 -3.14 14.63
C PRO A 33 5.71 -4.21 13.72
N PHE A 34 6.45 -5.28 13.46
CA PHE A 34 5.97 -6.48 12.78
C PHE A 34 6.44 -7.70 13.55
N PHE A 35 5.50 -8.45 14.15
CA PHE A 35 5.80 -9.51 15.12
C PHE A 35 6.76 -9.04 16.23
N ASP A 36 6.49 -7.86 16.80
CA ASP A 36 7.30 -7.19 17.83
C ASP A 36 8.74 -6.83 17.42
N ILE A 37 9.05 -6.90 16.12
CA ILE A 37 10.34 -6.50 15.56
C ILE A 37 10.14 -5.22 14.73
N GLN A 38 10.91 -4.18 15.06
CA GLN A 38 10.90 -2.93 14.29
C GLN A 38 11.43 -3.20 12.87
N THR A 39 10.54 -3.10 11.89
CA THR A 39 10.81 -3.46 10.50
C THR A 39 10.59 -2.25 9.60
N ALA A 40 11.47 -2.06 8.62
CA ALA A 40 11.32 -1.02 7.61
C ALA A 40 10.10 -1.32 6.71
N THR A 41 9.19 -0.36 6.58
CA THR A 41 8.02 -0.45 5.69
C THR A 41 7.74 0.91 5.04
N ILE A 42 7.10 0.94 3.87
CA ILE A 42 6.80 2.20 3.18
C ILE A 42 5.58 2.88 3.82
N ALA A 43 5.70 4.19 4.09
CA ALA A 43 4.60 5.00 4.64
C ALA A 43 3.51 5.40 3.61
N ALA A 44 3.64 5.00 2.35
CA ALA A 44 2.81 5.49 1.25
C ALA A 44 1.35 5.06 1.40
N THR A 45 1.08 3.82 1.77
CA THR A 45 -0.29 3.32 2.05
C THR A 45 -0.99 4.17 3.10
N ALA A 46 -0.29 4.48 4.21
CA ALA A 46 -0.83 5.33 5.27
C ALA A 46 -1.07 6.78 4.81
N ARG A 47 -0.23 7.31 3.89
CA ARG A 47 -0.43 8.64 3.30
C ARG A 47 -1.66 8.67 2.38
N LEU A 48 -1.85 7.63 1.57
CA LEU A 48 -3.00 7.51 0.66
C LEU A 48 -4.31 7.33 1.44
N ALA A 49 -4.29 6.55 2.52
CA ALA A 49 -5.44 6.34 3.40
C ALA A 49 -5.98 7.62 4.06
N LYS A 50 -5.15 8.66 4.19
CA LYS A 50 -5.55 9.97 4.74
C LYS A 50 -6.33 10.85 3.75
N ILE A 51 -6.43 10.45 2.49
CA ILE A 51 -7.23 11.19 1.50
C ILE A 51 -8.72 11.01 1.85
N PRO A 52 -9.53 12.08 1.92
CA PRO A 52 -10.95 11.97 2.25
C PRO A 52 -11.70 10.97 1.35
N ASN A 53 -12.66 10.25 1.93
CA ASN A 53 -13.47 9.23 1.24
C ASN A 53 -12.67 8.06 0.66
N THR A 54 -11.50 7.76 1.21
CA THR A 54 -10.69 6.59 0.80
C THR A 54 -10.98 5.41 1.72
N VAL A 55 -11.22 4.24 1.13
CA VAL A 55 -11.31 2.96 1.86
C VAL A 55 -10.08 2.14 1.53
N VAL A 56 -9.42 1.59 2.55
CA VAL A 56 -8.28 0.69 2.39
C VAL A 56 -8.78 -0.75 2.50
N ILE A 57 -8.52 -1.56 1.47
CA ILE A 57 -8.93 -2.97 1.42
C ILE A 57 -7.66 -3.82 1.31
N PRO A 58 -7.29 -4.59 2.34
CA PRO A 58 -6.24 -5.60 2.22
C PRO A 58 -6.63 -6.65 1.18
N TYR A 59 -5.71 -6.97 0.27
CA TYR A 59 -5.94 -7.93 -0.80
C TYR A 59 -4.72 -8.83 -0.95
N PHE A 60 -4.93 -10.13 -1.10
CA PHE A 60 -3.90 -11.13 -1.24
C PHE A 60 -4.35 -12.18 -2.25
N PHE A 61 -3.39 -12.81 -2.92
CA PHE A 61 -3.65 -13.91 -3.85
C PHE A 61 -3.24 -15.23 -3.19
N ILE A 62 -4.09 -16.25 -3.28
CA ILE A 62 -3.77 -17.61 -2.82
C ILE A 62 -3.62 -18.50 -4.05
N ARG A 63 -2.49 -19.19 -4.15
CA ARG A 63 -2.31 -20.27 -5.13
C ARG A 63 -2.99 -21.54 -4.61
N THR A 64 -3.81 -22.15 -5.46
CA THR A 64 -4.50 -23.42 -5.23
C THR A 64 -4.08 -24.44 -6.29
N ASP A 65 -4.49 -25.69 -6.15
CA ASP A 65 -4.24 -26.74 -7.14
C ASP A 65 -4.90 -26.46 -8.52
N LYS A 66 -5.88 -25.55 -8.55
CA LYS A 66 -6.62 -25.16 -9.77
C LYS A 66 -6.20 -23.80 -10.34
N GLY A 67 -5.26 -23.09 -9.72
CA GLY A 67 -4.84 -21.75 -10.16
C GLY A 67 -4.67 -20.77 -9.01
N TYR A 68 -5.24 -19.57 -9.12
CA TYR A 68 -5.17 -18.51 -8.11
C TYR A 68 -6.58 -18.05 -7.72
N THR A 69 -6.78 -17.78 -6.43
CA THR A 69 -7.95 -17.08 -5.89
C THR A 69 -7.55 -15.81 -5.18
#